data_AF-A0A3N6PBT1-F1
#
_entry.id   AF-A0A3N6PBT1-F1
#
_cell.length_a   1.000
_cell.length_b   1.000
_cell.length_c   1.000
_cell.angle_alpha   90.00
_cell.angle_beta   90.00
_cell.angle_gamma   90.00
#
_symmetry.space_group_name_H-M   'P 1'
#
loop_
_entity.id
_entity.type
_entity.pdbx_description
1 polymer ?
#
loop_
_entity_poly.entity_id
_entity_poly.type
_entity_poly.pdbx_seq_one_letter_code
_entity_poly.pdbx_strand_id
1 'polypeptide(L)'
;RQNLTDEGRNKLSKKFEDGHERLGKLLGYDSGNSTTHSAPDPWWIAGDDLCIVFEDHSEGNTETTLGSVKVREAASHPKWIRENKDTSLSQSADIIPVLITPCAKIEPDAKPYTADVCYWNLEDFKKWATNAVSTVRELRRSFPGEENLDWRKRAIQAYQDAGIDPSSLLEKLRQSKLRDLPSD
;
A
#
# COMPACT_ATOMS: atom_id res chain seq x y z
N ARG A 1 -8.27 26.29 -5.86
CA ARG A 1 -7.12 25.40 -5.59
C ARG A 1 -5.85 26.18 -5.93
N GLN A 2 -4.92 26.34 -4.99
CA GLN A 2 -3.61 26.95 -5.30
C GLN A 2 -2.80 25.94 -6.14
N ASN A 3 -2.25 26.39 -7.27
CA ASN A 3 -1.31 25.57 -8.04
C ASN A 3 0.01 25.51 -7.27
N LEU A 4 0.35 24.32 -6.79
CA LEU A 4 1.64 24.05 -6.15
C LEU A 4 2.76 24.04 -7.21
N THR A 5 3.92 24.58 -6.85
CA THR A 5 5.16 24.45 -7.64
C THR A 5 5.60 22.98 -7.71
N ASP A 6 6.43 22.62 -8.69
CA ASP A 6 6.93 21.24 -8.82
C ASP A 6 7.77 20.82 -7.59
N GLU A 7 8.51 21.76 -6.99
CA GLU A 7 9.18 21.54 -5.68
C GLU A 7 8.18 21.24 -4.56
N GLY A 8 7.04 21.95 -4.56
CA GLY A 8 5.96 21.74 -3.59
C GLY A 8 5.32 20.37 -3.71
N ARG A 9 5.08 19.90 -4.95
CA ARG A 9 4.55 18.55 -5.24
C ARG A 9 5.54 17.47 -4.81
N ASN A 10 6.81 17.57 -5.22
CA ASN A 10 7.83 16.59 -4.84
C ASN A 10 7.96 16.43 -3.31
N LYS A 11 7.88 17.54 -2.57
CA LYS A 11 7.88 17.50 -1.10
C LYS A 11 6.65 16.82 -0.51
N LEU A 12 5.49 16.89 -1.16
CA LEU A 12 4.27 16.21 -0.73
C LEU A 12 4.32 14.72 -1.03
N SER A 13 4.76 14.31 -2.22
CA SER A 13 5.01 12.89 -2.58
C SER A 13 5.90 12.22 -1.54
N LYS A 14 7.07 12.78 -1.26
CA LYS A 14 8.00 12.22 -0.25
C LYS A 14 7.40 12.11 1.15
N LYS A 15 6.54 13.06 1.52
CA LYS A 15 5.84 13.00 2.83
C LYS A 15 4.76 11.93 2.85
N PHE A 16 4.11 11.68 1.71
CA PHE A 16 3.15 10.61 1.57
C PHE A 16 3.85 9.26 1.73
N GLU A 17 4.95 9.05 0.99
CA GLU A 17 5.79 7.84 1.06
C GLU A 17 6.32 7.57 2.48
N ASP A 18 6.88 8.59 3.18
CA ASP A 18 7.32 8.46 4.59
C ASP A 18 6.16 8.12 5.52
N GLY A 19 5.02 8.80 5.35
CA GLY A 19 3.81 8.51 6.13
C GLY A 19 3.30 7.09 5.89
N HIS A 20 3.40 6.60 4.66
CA HIS A 20 2.93 5.29 4.23
C HIS A 20 3.83 4.16 4.77
N GLU A 21 5.15 4.33 4.75
CA GLU A 21 6.09 3.41 5.42
C GLU A 21 5.82 3.35 6.94
N ARG A 22 5.64 4.50 7.58
CA ARG A 22 5.36 4.59 9.02
C ARG A 22 4.02 3.99 9.41
N LEU A 23 3.04 4.05 8.51
CA LEU A 23 1.75 3.38 8.69
C LEU A 23 1.93 1.86 8.74
N GLY A 24 2.72 1.28 7.83
CA GLY A 24 3.02 -0.16 7.86
C GLY A 24 3.66 -0.59 9.19
N LYS A 25 4.66 0.17 9.66
CA LYS A 25 5.30 -0.06 10.97
C LYS A 25 4.31 0.03 12.13
N LEU A 26 3.41 1.01 12.11
CA LEU A 26 2.37 1.18 13.14
C LEU A 26 1.42 -0.03 13.20
N LEU A 27 1.13 -0.65 12.06
CA LEU A 27 0.26 -1.81 11.93
C LEU A 27 0.97 -3.14 12.21
N GLY A 28 2.28 -3.10 12.50
CA GLY A 28 3.07 -4.28 12.86
C GLY A 28 3.71 -5.01 11.69
N TYR A 29 3.70 -4.44 10.49
CA TYR A 29 4.46 -4.96 9.35
C TYR A 29 5.95 -4.58 9.46
N ASP A 30 6.83 -5.47 9.02
CA ASP A 30 8.20 -5.07 8.69
C ASP A 30 8.17 -4.25 7.39
N SER A 31 8.29 -2.93 7.54
CA SER A 31 8.06 -1.99 6.45
C SER A 31 9.33 -1.21 6.12
N GLY A 32 9.58 -1.02 4.83
CA GLY A 32 10.68 -0.20 4.34
C GLY A 32 10.32 0.54 3.06
N ASN A 33 11.25 1.41 2.65
CA ASN A 33 11.19 2.21 1.43
C ASN A 33 12.61 2.28 0.84
N SER A 34 12.74 2.49 -0.48
CA SER A 34 14.02 2.70 -1.17
C SER A 34 14.00 3.97 -2.00
N THR A 35 15.09 4.72 -1.96
CA THR A 35 15.29 5.90 -2.82
C THR A 35 15.89 5.56 -4.18
N THR A 36 16.14 4.28 -4.47
CA THR A 36 16.70 3.82 -5.74
C THR A 36 15.66 3.88 -6.85
N HIS A 37 16.07 4.30 -8.04
CA HIS A 37 15.21 4.27 -9.22
C HIS A 37 14.62 2.87 -9.47
N SER A 38 13.32 2.82 -9.78
CA SER A 38 12.55 1.58 -10.05
C SER A 38 12.33 0.65 -8.86
N ALA A 39 12.67 1.08 -7.65
CA ALA A 39 12.25 0.39 -6.45
C ALA A 39 10.80 0.78 -6.08
N PRO A 40 10.07 -0.11 -5.40
CA PRO A 40 8.80 0.26 -4.78
C PRO A 40 8.96 1.46 -3.84
N ASP A 41 7.87 2.23 -3.72
CA ASP A 41 7.77 3.33 -2.78
C ASP A 41 7.83 2.76 -1.34
N PRO A 42 6.75 2.29 -0.69
CA PRO A 42 6.91 1.36 0.43
C PRO A 42 6.67 -0.11 0.05
N TRP A 43 7.19 -1.00 0.89
CA TRP A 43 6.76 -2.39 0.99
C TRP A 43 6.48 -2.76 2.44
N TRP A 44 5.54 -3.67 2.64
CA TRP A 44 5.13 -4.20 3.94
C TRP A 44 5.26 -5.71 3.95
N ILE A 45 5.97 -6.27 4.93
CA ILE A 45 6.14 -7.71 5.11
C ILE A 45 5.41 -8.17 6.37
N ALA A 46 4.60 -9.21 6.24
CA ALA A 46 3.99 -9.92 7.36
C ALA A 46 4.55 -11.34 7.40
N GLY A 47 5.31 -11.67 8.46
CA GLY A 47 6.00 -12.95 8.54
C GLY A 47 7.07 -13.12 7.46
N ASP A 48 7.13 -14.31 6.85
CA ASP A 48 8.02 -14.66 5.75
C ASP A 48 7.27 -15.07 4.47
N ASP A 49 5.94 -15.04 4.46
CA ASP A 49 5.11 -15.57 3.39
C ASP A 49 4.30 -14.50 2.65
N LEU A 50 4.22 -13.27 3.15
CA LEU A 50 3.47 -12.18 2.53
C LEU A 50 4.28 -10.89 2.46
N CYS A 51 4.30 -10.29 1.27
CA CYS A 51 4.80 -8.94 1.02
C CYS A 51 3.79 -8.14 0.19
N ILE A 52 3.44 -6.94 0.62
CA ILE A 52 2.65 -5.99 -0.16
C ILE A 52 3.61 -4.89 -0.62
N VAL A 53 3.69 -4.65 -1.93
CA VAL A 53 4.59 -3.66 -2.52
C VAL A 53 3.78 -2.57 -3.20
N PHE A 54 4.13 -1.31 -2.95
CA PHE A 54 3.31 -0.18 -3.36
C PHE A 54 4.01 0.68 -4.40
N GLU A 55 3.19 1.28 -5.26
CA GLU A 55 3.51 2.42 -6.12
C GLU A 55 2.52 3.55 -5.78
N ASP A 56 3.03 4.65 -5.25
CA ASP A 56 2.31 5.78 -4.71
C ASP A 56 2.21 6.90 -5.76
N HIS A 57 1.16 6.85 -6.58
CA HIS A 57 0.86 7.91 -7.54
C HIS A 57 -0.12 8.95 -6.94
N SER A 58 0.33 9.73 -5.96
CA SER A 58 -0.53 10.67 -5.21
C SER A 58 -0.80 12.02 -5.88
N GLU A 59 -0.02 12.40 -6.89
CA GLU A 59 -0.04 13.73 -7.52
C GLU A 59 -1.09 13.89 -8.65
N GLY A 60 -1.74 12.80 -9.06
CA GLY A 60 -2.78 12.81 -10.10
C GLY A 60 -4.12 13.40 -9.61
N ASN A 61 -5.15 13.29 -10.44
CA ASN A 61 -6.54 13.50 -10.06
C ASN A 61 -7.48 12.56 -10.84
N THR A 62 -8.79 12.59 -10.56
CA THR A 62 -9.78 11.69 -11.19
C THR A 62 -9.89 11.85 -12.70
N GLU A 63 -9.55 13.03 -13.23
CA GLU A 63 -9.55 13.33 -14.67
C GLU A 63 -8.21 12.96 -15.34
N THR A 64 -7.21 12.58 -14.54
CA THR A 64 -5.92 12.13 -15.07
C THR A 64 -6.03 10.66 -15.45
N THR A 65 -5.70 10.35 -16.69
CA THR A 65 -5.61 8.97 -17.16
C THR A 65 -4.29 8.36 -16.71
N LEU A 66 -4.34 7.17 -16.10
CA LEU A 66 -3.15 6.48 -15.63
C LEU A 66 -2.35 5.92 -16.82
N GLY A 67 -1.13 6.41 -16.98
CA GLY A 67 -0.27 6.03 -18.10
C GLY A 67 0.60 4.80 -17.88
N SER A 68 1.16 4.29 -18.97
CA SER A 68 1.89 3.00 -18.99
C SER A 68 3.16 2.95 -18.14
N VAL A 69 3.80 4.09 -17.86
CA VAL A 69 5.01 4.16 -17.00
C VAL A 69 4.70 3.66 -15.59
N LYS A 70 3.71 4.27 -14.92
CA LYS A 70 3.36 3.94 -13.53
C LYS A 70 2.84 2.52 -13.38
N VAL A 71 2.11 2.03 -14.38
CA VAL A 71 1.65 0.63 -14.39
C VAL A 71 2.82 -0.35 -14.47
N ARG A 72 3.80 -0.07 -15.33
CA ARG A 72 4.99 -0.93 -15.45
C ARG A 72 5.87 -0.89 -14.21
N GLU A 73 6.03 0.26 -13.57
CA GLU A 73 6.75 0.40 -12.30
C GLU A 73 6.12 -0.54 -11.26
N ALA A 74 4.83 -0.36 -10.95
CA ALA A 74 4.10 -1.22 -10.01
C ALA A 74 4.19 -2.71 -10.36
N ALA A 75 4.03 -3.08 -11.63
CA ALA A 75 4.11 -4.47 -12.09
C ALA A 75 5.52 -5.07 -11.95
N SER A 76 6.57 -4.25 -11.93
CA SER A 76 7.96 -4.69 -11.82
C SER A 76 8.45 -4.88 -10.38
N HIS A 77 7.79 -4.26 -9.40
CA HIS A 77 8.20 -4.28 -8.00
C HIS A 77 8.31 -5.68 -7.38
N PRO A 78 7.43 -6.65 -7.67
CA PRO A 78 7.58 -8.00 -7.14
C PRO A 78 8.91 -8.63 -7.52
N LYS A 79 9.37 -8.42 -8.76
CA LYS A 79 10.68 -8.88 -9.22
C LYS A 79 11.80 -8.15 -8.48
N TRP A 80 11.68 -6.84 -8.30
CA TRP A 80 12.68 -6.06 -7.56
C TRP A 80 12.87 -6.56 -6.13
N ILE A 81 11.78 -6.83 -5.40
CA ILE A 81 11.86 -7.39 -4.03
C ILE A 81 12.62 -8.71 -4.01
N ARG A 82 12.33 -9.62 -4.95
CA ARG A 82 13.01 -10.92 -5.05
C ARG A 82 14.52 -10.79 -5.32
N GLU A 83 14.94 -9.77 -6.06
CA GLU A 83 16.34 -9.58 -6.46
C GLU A 83 17.16 -8.75 -5.46
N ASN A 84 16.54 -7.86 -4.69
CA ASN A 84 17.24 -6.82 -3.93
C ASN A 84 17.09 -6.89 -2.41
N LYS A 85 16.14 -7.67 -1.86
CA LYS A 85 15.92 -7.71 -0.42
C LYS A 85 16.50 -8.97 0.22
N ASP A 86 17.34 -8.75 1.23
CA ASP A 86 17.82 -9.78 2.15
C ASP A 86 16.61 -10.44 2.81
N THR A 87 16.51 -11.73 2.53
CA THR A 87 15.27 -12.49 2.47
C THR A 87 14.82 -12.94 3.85
N SER A 88 14.17 -12.06 4.61
CA SER A 88 13.18 -12.56 5.59
C SER A 88 12.02 -13.26 4.89
N LEU A 89 11.80 -12.99 3.59
CA LEU A 89 10.79 -13.66 2.77
C LEU A 89 11.24 -15.03 2.26
N SER A 90 10.35 -16.00 2.38
CA SER A 90 10.44 -17.33 1.78
C SER A 90 10.41 -17.26 0.24
N GLN A 91 10.97 -18.27 -0.42
CA GLN A 91 10.92 -18.37 -1.89
C GLN A 91 9.49 -18.53 -2.43
N SER A 92 8.56 -19.00 -1.61
CA SER A 92 7.14 -19.13 -1.94
C SER A 92 6.30 -17.93 -1.51
N ALA A 93 6.92 -16.89 -0.95
CA ALA A 93 6.20 -15.72 -0.45
C ALA A 93 5.35 -15.09 -1.56
N ASP A 94 4.11 -14.76 -1.21
CA ASP A 94 3.18 -14.05 -2.04
C ASP A 94 3.54 -12.56 -2.02
N ILE A 95 3.81 -11.99 -3.20
CA ILE A 95 4.19 -10.58 -3.34
C ILE A 95 3.14 -9.87 -4.16
N ILE A 96 2.40 -8.98 -3.51
CA ILE A 96 1.22 -8.32 -4.06
C ILE A 96 1.56 -6.89 -4.46
N PRO A 97 1.63 -6.58 -5.76
CA PRO A 97 1.82 -5.22 -6.23
C PRO A 97 0.52 -4.42 -6.17
N VAL A 98 0.59 -3.23 -5.59
CA VAL A 98 -0.55 -2.32 -5.40
C VAL A 98 -0.19 -0.95 -5.96
N LEU A 99 -1.03 -0.42 -6.84
CA LEU A 99 -0.91 0.97 -7.31
C LEU A 99 -1.96 1.83 -6.61
N ILE A 100 -1.48 2.80 -5.84
CA ILE A 100 -2.32 3.80 -5.16
C ILE A 100 -2.40 5.04 -6.03
N THR A 101 -3.60 5.41 -6.46
CA THR A 101 -3.77 6.58 -7.34
C THR A 101 -5.16 7.21 -7.24
N PRO A 102 -5.31 8.53 -7.45
CA PRO A 102 -6.61 9.14 -7.62
C PRO A 102 -7.20 8.90 -9.03
N CYS A 103 -6.40 8.42 -9.99
CA CYS A 103 -6.86 8.14 -11.34
C CYS A 103 -7.97 7.08 -11.34
N ALA A 104 -9.01 7.31 -12.15
CA ALA A 104 -10.15 6.40 -12.31
C ALA A 104 -10.22 5.76 -13.70
N LYS A 105 -9.30 6.14 -14.60
CA LYS A 105 -9.16 5.61 -15.95
C LYS A 105 -7.71 5.23 -16.23
N ILE A 106 -7.51 4.39 -17.22
CA ILE A 106 -6.19 3.91 -17.65
C ILE A 106 -6.02 4.06 -19.16
N GLU A 107 -4.81 4.35 -19.62
CA GLU A 107 -4.51 4.38 -21.05
C GLU A 107 -4.65 2.98 -21.67
N PRO A 108 -5.20 2.85 -22.89
CA PRO A 108 -5.35 1.54 -23.54
C PRO A 108 -4.04 0.76 -23.71
N ASP A 109 -2.91 1.45 -23.91
CA ASP A 109 -1.58 0.86 -24.08
C ASP A 109 -0.97 0.34 -22.76
N ALA A 110 -1.49 0.80 -21.61
CA ALA A 110 -1.07 0.35 -20.28
C ALA A 110 -1.75 -0.96 -19.86
N LYS A 111 -2.93 -1.29 -20.43
CA LYS A 111 -3.72 -2.49 -20.10
C LYS A 111 -2.92 -3.81 -20.07
N PRO A 112 -2.04 -4.11 -21.04
CA PRO A 112 -1.28 -5.36 -21.03
C PRO A 112 -0.41 -5.57 -19.78
N TYR A 113 -0.05 -4.50 -19.07
CA TYR A 113 0.83 -4.55 -17.90
C TYR A 113 0.07 -4.61 -16.56
N THR A 114 -1.26 -4.71 -16.57
CA THR A 114 -2.10 -4.61 -15.36
C THR A 114 -2.50 -5.94 -14.71
N ALA A 115 -2.12 -7.06 -15.32
CA ALA A 115 -2.72 -8.38 -15.03
C ALA A 115 -2.74 -8.75 -13.54
N ASP A 116 -1.63 -8.47 -12.86
CA ASP A 116 -1.37 -8.87 -11.47
C ASP A 116 -1.31 -7.68 -10.50
N VAL A 117 -1.62 -6.47 -10.97
CA VAL A 117 -1.55 -5.25 -10.15
C VAL A 117 -2.91 -4.95 -9.51
N CYS A 118 -2.92 -4.85 -8.18
CA CYS A 118 -4.07 -4.38 -7.41
C CYS A 118 -4.21 -2.86 -7.57
N TYR A 119 -5.46 -2.39 -7.61
CA TYR A 119 -5.80 -0.97 -7.63
C TYR A 119 -6.33 -0.54 -6.26
N TRP A 120 -5.78 0.56 -5.74
CA TRP A 120 -6.35 1.21 -4.57
C TRP A 120 -6.55 2.70 -4.83
N ASN A 121 -7.80 3.15 -4.86
CA ASN A 121 -8.08 4.57 -4.97
C ASN A 121 -7.46 5.35 -3.80
N LEU A 122 -6.77 6.46 -4.11
CA LEU A 122 -6.06 7.28 -3.12
C LEU A 122 -6.96 7.77 -1.97
N GLU A 123 -8.20 8.20 -2.25
CA GLU A 123 -9.09 8.69 -1.21
C GLU A 123 -9.60 7.56 -0.31
N ASP A 124 -9.84 6.38 -0.89
CA ASP A 124 -10.23 5.21 -0.11
C ASP A 124 -9.07 4.65 0.72
N PHE A 125 -7.83 4.73 0.21
CA PHE A 125 -6.63 4.45 0.98
C PHE A 125 -6.51 5.41 2.18
N LYS A 126 -6.67 6.72 1.98
CA LYS A 126 -6.62 7.71 3.07
C LYS A 126 -7.68 7.45 4.15
N LYS A 127 -8.92 7.10 3.74
CA LYS A 127 -9.99 6.73 4.67
C LYS A 127 -9.63 5.48 5.47
N TRP A 128 -9.16 4.43 4.78
CA TRP A 128 -8.72 3.19 5.43
C TRP A 128 -7.55 3.45 6.39
N ALA A 129 -6.53 4.20 5.98
CA ALA A 129 -5.39 4.56 6.81
C ALA A 129 -5.80 5.34 8.06
N THR A 130 -6.74 6.28 7.91
CA THR A 130 -7.30 7.05 9.05
C THR A 130 -8.03 6.14 10.02
N ASN A 131 -8.81 5.17 9.52
CA ASN A 131 -9.45 4.14 10.35
C ASN A 131 -8.40 3.30 11.08
N ALA A 132 -7.38 2.82 10.36
CA ALA A 132 -6.31 2.00 10.90
C ALA A 132 -5.56 2.69 12.06
N VAL A 133 -5.16 3.95 11.86
CA VAL A 133 -4.53 4.78 12.91
C VAL A 133 -5.47 4.95 14.11
N SER A 134 -6.76 5.18 13.87
CA SER A 134 -7.75 5.34 14.93
C SER A 134 -7.88 4.05 15.74
N THR A 135 -8.01 2.89 15.10
CA THR A 135 -8.09 1.57 15.73
C THR A 135 -6.87 1.30 16.62
N VAL A 136 -5.66 1.50 16.12
CA VAL A 136 -4.43 1.29 16.91
C VAL A 136 -4.35 2.26 18.08
N ARG A 137 -4.78 3.53 17.89
CA ARG A 137 -4.85 4.51 18.98
C ARG A 137 -5.80 4.06 20.09
N GLU A 138 -6.97 3.54 19.74
CA GLU A 138 -7.94 2.99 20.70
C GLU A 138 -7.37 1.81 21.49
N LEU A 139 -6.75 0.86 20.79
CA LEU A 139 -6.12 -0.30 21.41
C LEU A 139 -5.01 0.12 22.38
N ARG A 140 -4.15 1.06 21.98
CA ARG A 140 -3.08 1.62 22.81
C ARG A 140 -3.61 2.23 24.11
N ARG A 141 -4.76 2.93 24.08
CA ARG A 141 -5.37 3.53 25.29
C ARG A 141 -5.78 2.49 26.33
N SER A 142 -6.08 1.28 25.90
CA SER A 142 -6.52 0.19 26.77
C SER A 142 -5.44 -0.85 27.05
N PHE A 143 -4.19 -0.63 26.61
CA PHE A 143 -3.10 -1.59 26.71
C PHE A 143 -2.63 -1.75 28.17
N PRO A 144 -2.80 -2.95 28.78
CA PRO A 144 -2.47 -3.18 30.18
C PRO A 144 -1.03 -3.69 30.39
N GLY A 145 -0.26 -3.92 29.31
CA GLY A 145 1.04 -4.61 29.33
C GLY A 145 1.03 -5.91 28.51
N GLU A 146 2.22 -6.48 28.30
CA GLU A 146 2.45 -7.52 27.29
C GLU A 146 1.75 -8.87 27.58
N GLU A 147 1.53 -9.22 28.85
CA GLU A 147 1.06 -10.56 29.25
C GLU A 147 -0.47 -10.71 29.31
N ASN A 148 -1.24 -9.70 28.91
CA ASN A 148 -2.70 -9.75 29.01
C ASN A 148 -3.34 -10.43 27.79
N LEU A 149 -3.72 -11.70 27.94
CA LEU A 149 -4.33 -12.51 26.88
C LEU A 149 -5.69 -11.98 26.41
N ASP A 150 -6.51 -11.43 27.31
CA ASP A 150 -7.83 -10.91 26.94
C ASP A 150 -7.71 -9.63 26.10
N TRP A 151 -6.74 -8.78 26.41
CA TRP A 151 -6.42 -7.63 25.57
C TRP A 151 -5.91 -8.08 24.20
N ARG A 152 -5.03 -9.10 24.13
CA ARG A 152 -4.56 -9.62 22.83
C ARG A 152 -5.71 -10.12 21.96
N LYS A 153 -6.66 -10.87 22.54
CA LYS A 153 -7.88 -11.31 21.82
C LYS A 153 -8.69 -10.13 21.31
N ARG A 154 -8.90 -9.10 22.14
CA ARG A 154 -9.59 -7.86 21.72
C ARG A 154 -8.84 -7.12 20.62
N ALA A 155 -7.50 -7.08 20.68
CA ALA A 155 -6.68 -6.44 19.65
C ALA A 155 -6.79 -7.16 18.31
N ILE A 156 -6.72 -8.51 18.31
CA ILE A 156 -6.93 -9.33 17.10
C ILE A 156 -8.32 -9.05 16.51
N GLN A 157 -9.37 -9.10 17.34
CA GLN A 157 -10.73 -8.84 16.87
C GLN A 157 -10.88 -7.43 16.31
N ALA A 158 -10.32 -6.41 16.98
CA ALA A 158 -10.37 -5.03 16.50
C ALA A 158 -9.62 -4.84 15.16
N TYR A 159 -8.52 -5.57 14.94
CA TYR A 159 -7.82 -5.56 13.66
C TYR A 159 -8.66 -6.18 12.54
N GLN A 160 -9.33 -7.31 12.83
CA GLN A 160 -10.22 -8.00 11.90
C GLN A 160 -11.45 -7.15 11.57
N ASP A 161 -12.14 -6.62 12.58
CA ASP A 161 -13.34 -5.79 12.41
C ASP A 161 -13.02 -4.51 11.62
N ALA A 162 -11.83 -3.94 11.80
CA ALA A 162 -11.38 -2.77 11.07
C ALA A 162 -10.81 -3.09 9.67
N GLY A 163 -10.65 -4.37 9.32
CA GLY A 163 -10.06 -4.81 8.05
C GLY A 163 -8.61 -4.38 7.87
N ILE A 164 -7.82 -4.38 8.95
CA ILE A 164 -6.40 -3.97 8.96
C ILE A 164 -5.44 -5.11 9.26
N ASP A 165 -5.95 -6.30 9.61
CA ASP A 165 -5.12 -7.51 9.64
C ASP A 165 -4.71 -7.93 8.21
N PRO A 166 -3.60 -8.68 8.07
CA PRO A 166 -3.09 -9.06 6.75
C PRO A 166 -4.09 -9.81 5.86
N SER A 167 -4.92 -10.68 6.43
CA SER A 167 -5.86 -11.50 5.65
C SER A 167 -6.99 -10.65 5.08
N SER A 168 -7.61 -9.81 5.92
CA SER A 168 -8.68 -8.89 5.48
C SER A 168 -8.17 -7.86 4.48
N LEU A 169 -6.94 -7.34 4.69
CA LEU A 169 -6.32 -6.42 3.76
C LEU A 169 -6.07 -7.07 2.40
N LEU A 170 -5.52 -8.30 2.39
CA LEU A 170 -5.26 -9.05 1.17
C LEU A 170 -6.56 -9.37 0.39
N GLU A 171 -7.62 -9.75 1.10
CA GLU A 171 -8.94 -9.96 0.49
C GLU A 171 -9.43 -8.68 -0.20
N LYS A 172 -9.37 -7.54 0.50
CA LYS A 172 -9.74 -6.23 -0.06
C LYS A 172 -8.92 -5.89 -1.31
N LEU A 173 -7.60 -6.08 -1.27
CA LEU A 173 -6.71 -5.75 -2.39
C LEU A 173 -7.01 -6.61 -3.62
N ARG A 174 -7.23 -7.91 -3.43
CA ARG A 174 -7.50 -8.85 -4.54
C ARG A 174 -8.86 -8.64 -5.21
N GLN A 175 -9.80 -7.99 -4.52
CA GLN A 175 -11.12 -7.63 -5.08
C GLN A 175 -11.06 -6.46 -6.06
N SER A 176 -10.00 -5.64 -6.03
CA SER A 176 -9.87 -4.43 -6.84
C SER A 176 -8.63 -4.51 -7.71
N LYS A 177 -8.79 -4.84 -9.00
CA LYS A 177 -7.67 -5.02 -9.93
C LYS A 177 -7.52 -3.83 -10.85
N LEU A 178 -6.28 -3.46 -11.14
CA LEU A 178 -5.97 -2.33 -12.02
C LEU A 178 -6.51 -2.54 -13.44
N ARG A 179 -6.57 -3.80 -13.89
CA ARG A 179 -7.13 -4.18 -15.19
C ARG A 179 -8.63 -3.87 -15.34
N ASP A 180 -9.35 -3.69 -14.23
CA ASP A 180 -10.79 -3.46 -14.21
C ASP A 180 -11.16 -1.98 -14.34
N LEU A 181 -10.19 -1.05 -14.26
CA LEU A 181 -10.43 0.37 -14.53
C LEU A 181 -10.90 0.58 -15.98
N PRO A 182 -11.83 1.49 -16.27
CA PRO A 182 -12.19 1.81 -17.65
C PRO A 182 -11.00 2.39 -18.41
N SER A 183 -10.91 2.08 -19.70
CA SER A 183 -10.04 2.82 -20.61
C SER A 183 -10.60 4.21 -20.86
N ASP A 184 -9.73 5.18 -21.14
CA ASP A 184 -10.16 6.51 -21.63
C ASP A 184 -10.76 6.45 -23.05
#